data_AF-A0AA36JRL6-F1
#
_entry.id   AF-A0AA36JRL6-F1
#
_cell.length_a   1.000
_cell.length_b   1.000
_cell.length_c   1.000
_cell.angle_alpha   90.00
_cell.angle_beta   90.00
_cell.angle_gamma   90.00
#
_symmetry.space_group_name_H-M   'P 1'
#
loop_
_entity.id
_entity.type
_entity.pdbx_description
1 polymer ?
#
loop_
_entity_poly.entity_id
_entity_poly.type
_entity_poly.pdbx_seq_one_letter_code
_entity_poly.pdbx_strand_id
1 'polypeptide(L)'
;MASIGELAILAHKFVTSPQANPQTFCNVIKLGTFCRTVVWPCLPPLMMYQYIRGKDEDMYATELLYYKSGSKDPKAFWDSSRLRGSGHWRMMQDLETIRATANTE
;
A
#
# COMPACT_ATOMS: atom_id res chain seq x y z
N MET A 1 6.57 10.04 -13.27
CA MET A 1 7.87 10.08 -12.54
C MET A 1 8.50 11.46 -12.50
N ALA A 2 8.33 12.33 -13.51
CA ALA A 2 8.88 13.70 -13.51
C ALA A 2 8.32 14.62 -12.39
N SER A 3 7.02 14.53 -12.08
CA SER A 3 6.36 15.41 -11.08
C SER A 3 6.83 15.20 -9.63
N ILE A 4 7.25 13.99 -9.28
CA ILE A 4 7.73 13.65 -7.94
C ILE A 4 9.14 14.25 -7.72
N GLY A 5 9.97 14.26 -8.77
CA GLY A 5 11.29 14.88 -8.74
C GLY A 5 11.22 16.40 -8.57
N GLU A 6 10.29 17.06 -9.26
CA GLU A 6 10.08 18.51 -9.10
C GLU A 6 9.55 18.88 -7.71
N LEU A 7 8.61 18.10 -7.17
CA LEU A 7 8.12 18.28 -5.80
C LEU A 7 9.22 18.05 -4.76
N ALA A 8 10.11 17.07 -4.96
CA ALA A 8 11.24 16.81 -4.08
C ALA A 8 12.28 17.95 -4.11
N ILE A 9 12.56 18.51 -5.28
CA ILE A 9 13.47 19.66 -5.43
C ILE A 9 12.87 20.92 -4.81
N LEU A 10 11.57 21.15 -4.97
CA LEU A 10 10.85 22.25 -4.32
C LEU A 10 10.81 22.10 -2.80
N ALA A 11 10.51 20.90 -2.30
CA ALA A 11 10.55 20.60 -0.88
C ALA A 11 11.97 20.78 -0.30
N HIS A 12 13.00 20.31 -1.02
CA HIS A 12 14.39 20.52 -0.62
C HIS A 12 14.75 22.01 -0.56
N LYS A 13 14.35 22.81 -1.55
CA LYS A 13 14.56 24.27 -1.55
C LYS A 13 13.79 24.99 -0.43
N PHE A 14 12.59 24.54 -0.08
CA PHE A 14 11.83 25.06 1.06
C PHE A 14 12.45 24.71 2.41
N VAL A 15 13.11 23.55 2.51
CA VAL A 15 13.75 23.07 3.75
C VAL A 15 15.18 23.64 3.92
N THR A 16 15.90 23.92 2.82
CA THR A 16 17.33 24.32 2.85
C THR A 16 17.60 25.80 2.51
N SER A 17 16.57 26.62 2.30
CA SER A 17 16.72 28.07 2.12
C SER A 17 17.26 28.75 3.39
N PRO A 18 18.27 29.64 3.31
CA PRO A 18 18.87 30.29 4.46
C PRO A 18 17.82 31.09 5.24
N GLN A 19 17.83 30.94 6.57
CA GLN A 19 16.92 31.55 7.55
C GLN A 19 17.14 33.08 7.70
N ALA A 20 17.24 33.83 6.60
CA ALA A 20 17.56 35.26 6.65
C ALA A 20 16.31 36.17 6.69
N ASN A 21 15.12 35.63 6.38
CA ASN A 21 13.87 36.41 6.40
C ASN A 21 12.92 35.90 7.51
N PRO A 22 12.50 36.75 8.46
CA PRO A 22 11.58 36.37 9.54
C PRO A 22 10.24 35.79 9.02
N GLN A 23 9.81 36.19 7.82
CA GLN A 23 8.59 35.66 7.21
C GLN A 23 8.71 34.18 6.84
N THR A 24 9.89 33.74 6.36
CA THR A 24 10.16 32.34 5.99
C THR A 24 10.19 31.46 7.24
N PHE A 25 10.75 31.96 8.34
CA PHE A 25 10.76 31.24 9.63
C PHE A 25 9.34 30.97 10.16
N CYS A 26 8.48 32.00 10.13
CA CYS A 26 7.07 31.84 10.49
C CYS A 26 6.33 30.85 9.59
N ASN A 27 6.64 30.81 8.29
CA ASN A 27 6.02 29.87 7.36
C ASN A 27 6.46 28.42 7.61
N VAL A 28 7.72 28.17 7.98
CA VAL A 28 8.20 26.83 8.37
C VAL A 28 7.50 26.35 9.65
N ILE A 29 7.33 27.23 10.64
CA ILE A 29 6.59 26.88 11.86
C ILE A 29 5.13 26.55 11.53
N LYS A 30 4.45 27.38 10.73
CA LYS A 30 3.06 27.13 10.30
C LYS A 30 2.93 25.80 9.54
N LEU A 31 3.89 25.48 8.67
CA LEU A 31 3.93 24.20 7.95
C LEU A 31 4.12 23.02 8.91
N GLY A 32 5.03 23.15 9.88
CA GLY A 32 5.25 22.14 10.92
C GLY A 32 3.99 21.90 11.78
N THR A 33 3.29 22.98 12.17
CA THR A 33 2.02 22.87 12.90
C THR A 33 0.95 22.20 12.05
N PHE A 34 0.78 22.59 10.78
CA PHE A 34 -0.18 21.97 9.86
C PHE A 34 0.06 20.47 9.66
N CYS A 35 1.33 20.07 9.50
CA CYS A 35 1.69 18.66 9.36
C CYS A 35 1.31 17.85 10.62
N ARG A 36 1.44 18.46 11.81
CA ARG A 36 1.10 17.80 13.08
C ARG A 36 -0.40 17.76 13.36
N THR A 37 -1.15 18.78 12.96
CA THR A 37 -2.59 18.92 13.30
C THR A 37 -3.53 18.38 12.22
N VAL A 38 -3.11 18.38 10.95
CA VAL A 38 -3.97 17.98 9.83
C VAL A 38 -3.46 16.71 9.17
N VAL A 39 -2.17 16.65 8.82
CA VAL A 39 -1.63 15.49 8.07
C VAL A 39 -1.58 14.24 8.95
N TRP A 40 -1.01 14.33 10.16
CA TRP A 40 -0.89 13.17 11.05
C TRP A 40 -2.21 12.54 11.49
N PRO A 41 -3.28 13.30 11.77
CA PRO A 41 -4.58 12.68 12.07
C PRO A 41 -5.30 12.10 10.85
N CYS A 42 -5.11 12.68 9.66
CA CYS A 42 -5.80 12.22 8.44
C CYS A 42 -5.08 11.09 7.71
N LEU A 43 -3.75 10.99 7.84
CA LEU A 43 -2.94 10.02 7.10
C LEU A 43 -3.18 8.56 7.55
N PRO A 44 -3.25 8.21 8.85
CA PRO A 44 -3.53 6.84 9.28
C PRO A 44 -4.91 6.32 8.83
N PRO A 45 -6.02 7.06 8.97
CA PRO A 45 -7.31 6.64 8.42
C PRO A 45 -7.28 6.42 6.90
N LEU A 46 -6.57 7.26 6.16
CA LEU A 46 -6.50 7.19 4.71
C LEU A 46 -5.68 5.98 4.24
N MET A 47 -4.57 5.68 4.92
CA MET A 47 -3.81 4.44 4.68
C MET A 47 -4.62 3.20 5.06
N MET A 48 -5.34 3.24 6.18
CA MET A 48 -6.21 2.13 6.62
C MET A 48 -7.33 1.88 5.61
N TYR A 49 -7.94 2.93 5.07
CA TYR A 49 -8.95 2.81 4.03
C TYR A 49 -8.40 2.15 2.76
N GLN A 50 -7.22 2.57 2.29
CA GLN A 50 -6.56 1.93 1.14
C GLN A 50 -6.21 0.47 1.42
N TYR A 51 -5.75 0.15 2.64
CA TYR A 51 -5.48 -1.21 3.05
C TYR A 51 -6.74 -2.09 3.03
N ILE A 52 -7.85 -1.60 3.58
CA ILE A 52 -9.13 -2.33 3.59
C ILE A 52 -9.58 -2.60 2.16
N ARG A 53 -9.52 -1.61 1.26
CA ARG A 53 -9.88 -1.80 -0.14
C ARG A 53 -9.02 -2.86 -0.84
N GLY A 54 -7.70 -2.81 -0.64
CA GLY A 54 -6.81 -3.83 -1.21
C GLY A 54 -7.12 -5.24 -0.67
N LYS A 55 -7.43 -5.35 0.63
CA LYS A 55 -7.81 -6.64 1.23
C LYS A 55 -9.16 -7.17 0.76
N ASP A 56 -10.11 -6.30 0.50
CA ASP A 56 -11.42 -6.67 -0.02
C ASP A 56 -11.30 -7.20 -1.46
N GLU A 57 -10.53 -6.52 -2.30
CA GLU A 57 -10.23 -6.97 -3.67
C GLU A 57 -9.50 -8.33 -3.70
N ASP A 58 -8.50 -8.53 -2.82
CA ASP A 58 -7.80 -9.81 -2.68
C ASP A 58 -8.76 -10.95 -2.29
N MET A 59 -9.65 -10.71 -1.33
CA MET A 59 -10.60 -11.72 -0.85
C MET A 59 -11.62 -12.07 -1.94
N TYR A 60 -12.14 -11.06 -2.64
CA TYR A 60 -13.06 -11.26 -3.75
C TYR A 60 -12.47 -12.13 -4.86
N ALA A 61 -11.19 -11.94 -5.20
CA ALA A 61 -10.51 -12.80 -6.17
C ALA A 61 -10.49 -14.28 -5.74
N THR A 62 -10.33 -14.52 -4.44
CA THR A 62 -10.27 -15.90 -3.90
C THR A 62 -11.62 -16.57 -3.88
N GLU A 63 -12.70 -15.82 -3.61
CA GLU A 63 -14.07 -16.30 -3.72
C GLU A 63 -14.42 -16.67 -5.16
N LEU A 64 -14.01 -15.86 -6.13
CA LEU A 64 -14.21 -16.16 -7.55
C LEU A 64 -13.49 -17.44 -7.97
N LEU A 65 -12.26 -17.65 -7.51
CA LEU A 65 -11.49 -18.87 -7.77
C LEU A 65 -12.16 -20.09 -7.14
N TYR A 66 -12.59 -19.98 -5.88
CA TYR A 66 -13.33 -21.03 -5.21
C TYR A 66 -14.61 -21.40 -5.98
N TYR A 67 -15.42 -20.40 -6.34
CA TYR A 67 -16.67 -20.59 -7.08
C TYR A 67 -16.44 -21.29 -8.44
N LYS A 68 -15.40 -20.89 -9.17
CA LYS A 68 -15.06 -21.49 -10.47
C LYS A 68 -14.41 -22.86 -10.36
N SER A 69 -13.73 -23.16 -9.25
CA SER A 69 -13.01 -24.43 -9.07
C SER A 69 -13.92 -25.64 -8.90
N GLY A 70 -15.17 -25.45 -8.47
CA GLY A 70 -16.09 -26.53 -8.12
C GLY A 70 -15.63 -27.37 -6.90
N SER A 71 -14.57 -26.94 -6.21
CA SER A 71 -14.04 -27.61 -5.03
C SER A 71 -14.99 -27.48 -3.83
N LYS A 72 -15.05 -28.51 -3.00
CA LYS A 72 -15.83 -28.53 -1.75
C LYS A 72 -15.01 -28.13 -0.53
N ASP A 73 -13.71 -27.91 -0.69
CA ASP A 73 -12.78 -27.63 0.40
C ASP A 73 -12.41 -26.13 0.44
N PRO A 74 -13.13 -25.31 1.23
CA PRO A 74 -12.88 -23.87 1.31
C PRO A 74 -11.51 -23.55 1.92
N LYS A 75 -11.02 -24.41 2.84
CA LYS A 75 -9.71 -24.25 3.49
C LYS A 75 -8.53 -24.38 2.52
N ALA A 76 -8.74 -24.99 1.34
CA ALA A 76 -7.68 -25.07 0.34
C ALA A 76 -7.37 -23.70 -0.27
N PHE A 77 -8.35 -22.79 -0.32
CA PHE A 77 -8.22 -21.47 -0.95
C PHE A 77 -7.82 -20.39 0.06
N TRP A 78 -8.41 -20.43 1.26
CA TRP A 78 -8.07 -19.51 2.33
C TRP A 78 -8.01 -20.24 3.68
N ASP A 79 -6.80 -20.37 4.22
CA ASP A 79 -6.56 -20.96 5.53
C ASP A 79 -6.09 -19.90 6.54
N SER A 80 -6.99 -19.48 7.42
CA SER A 80 -6.70 -18.50 8.48
C SER A 80 -5.78 -19.05 9.58
N SER A 81 -5.53 -20.36 9.62
CA SER A 81 -4.61 -20.97 10.59
C SER A 81 -3.14 -20.85 10.17
N ARG A 82 -2.86 -20.48 8.91
CA ARG A 82 -1.49 -20.30 8.43
C ARG A 82 -0.86 -18.99 8.91
N LEU A 83 0.43 -19.03 9.18
CA LEU A 83 1.17 -17.89 9.70
C LEU A 83 1.20 -16.70 8.73
N ARG A 84 1.11 -15.49 9.31
CA ARG A 84 1.46 -14.19 8.69
C ARG A 84 0.78 -13.92 7.34
N GLY A 85 -0.50 -14.26 7.19
CA GLY A 85 -1.27 -13.91 5.99
C GLY A 85 -0.95 -14.78 4.76
N SER A 86 -0.29 -15.92 4.94
CA SER A 86 -0.07 -16.94 3.90
C SER A 86 -1.29 -17.85 3.68
N GLY A 87 -2.49 -17.38 4.04
CA GLY A 87 -3.71 -18.18 3.92
C GLY A 87 -4.04 -18.56 2.47
N HIS A 88 -3.60 -17.77 1.48
CA HIS A 88 -3.77 -18.02 0.05
C HIS A 88 -2.68 -18.93 -0.55
N TRP A 89 -2.03 -19.78 0.25
CA TRP A 89 -0.86 -20.57 -0.14
C TRP A 89 -1.09 -21.40 -1.42
N ARG A 90 -2.30 -21.94 -1.62
CA ARG A 90 -2.61 -22.77 -2.78
C ARG A 90 -2.64 -21.96 -4.06
N MET A 91 -3.20 -20.76 -4.01
CA MET A 91 -3.21 -19.83 -5.15
C MET A 91 -1.78 -19.43 -5.54
N MET A 92 -0.90 -19.19 -4.56
CA MET A 92 0.53 -18.92 -4.83
C MET A 92 1.23 -20.11 -5.48
N GLN A 93 0.94 -21.32 -5.03
CA GLN A 93 1.50 -22.55 -5.60
C GLN A 93 1.01 -22.79 -7.04
N ASP A 94 -0.29 -22.59 -7.29
CA ASP A 94 -0.87 -22.77 -8.63
C ASP A 94 -0.30 -21.73 -9.60
N LEU A 95 -0.15 -20.47 -9.17
CA LEU A 95 0.51 -19.42 -9.95
C LEU A 95 1.98 -19.75 -10.26
N GLU A 96 2.73 -20.29 -9.28
CA GLU A 96 4.13 -20.69 -9.52
C GLU A 96 4.21 -21.87 -10.49
N THR A 97 3.26 -22.80 -10.43
CA THR A 97 3.17 -23.92 -11.38
C THR A 97 2.88 -23.42 -12.80
N ILE A 98 1.96 -22.46 -12.94
CA ILE A 98 1.68 -21.80 -14.23
C ILE A 98 2.92 -21.04 -14.74
N ARG A 99 3.61 -20.32 -13.86
CA ARG A 99 4.85 -19.61 -14.21
C ARG A 99 5.94 -20.56 -14.69
N ALA A 100 6.17 -21.67 -13.98
CA ALA A 100 7.18 -22.66 -14.32
C ALA A 100 6.86 -23.39 -15.63
N THR A 101 5.58 -23.62 -15.92
CA THR A 101 5.14 -24.23 -17.19
C THR A 101 5.13 -23.24 -18.36
N ALA A 102 4.89 -21.95 -18.11
CA ALA A 102 4.90 -20.91 -19.15
C ALA A 102 6.32 -20.45 -19.52
N ASN A 103 7.24 -20.42 -18.54
CA ASN A 103 8.65 -20.08 -18.73
C ASN A 103 9.50 -21.35 -18.64
N THR A 104 9.36 -22.25 -19.61
CA THR A 104 10.25 -23.41 -19.73
C THR A 104 11.66 -22.93 -20.10
N GLU A 105 12.47 -22.61 -19.11
CA GLU A 105 13.94 -22.67 -19.20
C GLU A 105 14.42 -24.13 -19.11
#